data_AF-X6EK06-F1
#
_entry.id   AF-X6EK06-F1
#
_cell.length_a   1.000
_cell.length_b   1.000
_cell.length_c   1.000
_cell.angle_alpha   90.00
_cell.angle_beta   90.00
_cell.angle_gamma   90.00
#
_symmetry.space_group_name_H-M   'P 1'
#
loop_
_entity.id
_entity.type
_entity.pdbx_description
1 polymer ?
#
loop_
_entity_poly.entity_id
_entity_poly.type
_entity_poly.pdbx_seq_one_letter_code
_entity_poly.pdbx_strand_id
1 'polypeptide(L)' 'MQKSAELLRVLGDHIDATKRHLSSMDDLTLQALWANLPPRAPPGTAEMVMLLLVFREAESREIPRQDRNVLN' A
#
# COMPACT_ATOMS: atom_id res chain seq x y z
N MET A 1 -21.30 -20.13 -0.84
CA MET A 1 -21.41 -18.66 -0.68
C MET A 1 -20.99 -18.18 0.71
N GLN A 2 -21.43 -18.78 1.81
CA GLN A 2 -21.08 -18.33 3.18
C GLN A 2 -19.57 -18.25 3.46
N LYS A 3 -18.80 -19.30 3.13
CA LYS A 3 -17.34 -19.31 3.33
C LYS A 3 -16.61 -18.23 2.52
N SER A 4 -17.07 -17.94 1.30
CA SER A 4 -16.50 -16.88 0.47
C SER A 4 -16.77 -15.50 1.07
N ALA A 5 -17.97 -15.27 1.61
CA ALA A 5 -18.31 -14.01 2.29
C ALA A 5 -17.46 -13.79 3.55
N GLU A 6 -17.23 -14.85 4.33
CA GLU A 6 -16.35 -14.79 5.50
C GLU A 6 -14.90 -14.44 5.13
N LEU A 7 -14.34 -15.08 4.09
CA LEU A 7 -13.01 -14.77 3.61
C LEU A 7 -12.89 -13.32 3.11
N LEU A 8 -13.90 -12.82 2.39
CA LEU A 8 -13.94 -11.43 1.95
C LEU A 8 -14.00 -10.45 3.12
N ARG A 9 -14.75 -10.77 4.18
CA ARG A 9 -14.80 -9.97 5.41
C ARG A 9 -13.43 -9.91 6.07
N VAL A 10 -12.79 -11.06 6.29
CA VAL A 10 -11.46 -11.13 6.93
C VAL A 10 -10.41 -10.37 6.10
N LEU A 11 -10.45 -10.52 4.77
CA LEU A 11 -9.58 -9.75 3.89
C LEU A 11 -9.81 -8.24 4.01
N GLY A 12 -11.07 -7.81 4.06
CA GLY A 12 -11.45 -6.40 4.29
C GLY A 12 -10.91 -5.86 5.62
N ASP A 13 -11.08 -6.62 6.71
CA ASP A 13 -10.60 -6.26 8.04
C ASP A 13 -9.08 -6.05 8.06
N HIS A 14 -8.32 -6.93 7.39
CA HIS A 14 -6.87 -6.80 7.25
C HIS A 14 -6.46 -5.60 6.39
N ILE A 15 -7.16 -5.35 5.27
CA ILE A 15 -6.90 -4.17 4.43
C ILE A 15 -7.12 -2.88 5.24
N ASP A 16 -8.17 -2.81 6.05
CA ASP A 16 -8.45 -1.63 6.87
C ASP A 16 -7.45 -1.46 8.02
N ALA A 17 -6.98 -2.56 8.62
CA ALA A 17 -5.87 -2.50 9.58
C ALA A 17 -4.59 -1.94 8.93
N THR A 18 -4.26 -2.38 7.72
CA THR A 18 -3.10 -1.85 6.97
C THR A 18 -3.25 -0.37 6.66
N LYS A 19 -4.44 0.09 6.23
CA LYS A 19 -4.70 1.53 6.01
C LYS A 19 -4.45 2.35 7.26
N ARG A 20 -4.96 1.92 8.42
CA ARG A 20 -4.75 2.62 9.70
C ARG A 20 -3.28 2.67 10.09
N HIS A 21 -2.54 1.60 9.81
CA HIS A 21 -1.11 1.57 10.06
C HIS A 21 -0.36 2.57 9.16
N LEU A 22 -0.64 2.58 7.86
CA LEU A 22 -0.07 3.57 6.92
C LEU A 22 -0.43 5.00 7.34
N SER A 23 -1.67 5.26 7.76
CA SER A 23 -2.07 6.58 8.22
C SER A 23 -1.34 7.06 9.48
N SER A 24 -0.84 6.13 10.30
CA SER A 24 -0.03 6.45 11.49
C SER A 24 1.46 6.68 11.18
N MET A 25 1.93 6.33 9.99
CA MET A 25 3.33 6.56 9.61
C MET A 25 3.56 8.06 9.38
N ASP A 26 4.77 8.52 9.71
CA ASP A 26 5.26 9.81 9.24
C ASP A 26 5.59 9.77 7.75
N ASP A 27 5.69 10.94 7.14
CA ASP A 27 5.85 11.08 5.68
C ASP A 27 7.19 10.52 5.17
N LEU A 28 8.26 10.58 5.97
CA LEU A 28 9.57 10.05 5.60
C LEU A 28 9.53 8.51 5.57
N THR A 29 8.93 7.91 6.58
CA THR A 29 8.72 6.45 6.65
C THR A 29 7.82 5.98 5.51
N LEU A 30 6.74 6.70 5.22
CA LEU A 30 5.83 6.39 4.13
C LEU A 30 6.51 6.52 2.76
N GLN A 31 7.32 7.56 2.56
CA GLN A 31 8.11 7.76 1.34
C GLN A 31 9.16 6.65 1.16
N ALA A 32 9.87 6.27 2.23
CA ALA A 32 10.84 5.19 2.20
C ALA A 32 10.17 3.83 1.88
N LEU A 33 9.00 3.57 2.45
CA LEU A 33 8.20 2.39 2.11
C LEU A 33 7.80 2.40 0.64
N TRP A 34 7.29 3.53 0.13
CA TRP A 34 6.90 3.64 -1.28
C TRP A 34 8.08 3.43 -2.22
N ALA A 35 9.26 3.97 -1.89
CA ALA A 35 10.48 3.75 -2.65
C ALA A 35 10.96 2.29 -2.65
N ASN A 36 10.60 1.49 -1.65
CA ASN A 36 10.98 0.08 -1.52
C ASN A 36 10.00 -0.90 -2.17
N LEU A 37 8.79 -0.46 -2.52
CA LEU A 37 7.83 -1.31 -3.20
C LEU A 37 8.19 -1.49 -4.68
N PRO A 38 7.90 -2.67 -5.26
CA PRO A 38 8.10 -2.89 -6.68
C PRO A 38 7.24 -1.89 -7.49
N PRO A 39 7.76 -1.33 -8.59
CA PRO A 39 7.02 -0.36 -9.40
C PRO A 39 5.82 -0.97 -10.11
N ARG A 40 5.80 -2.30 -10.24
CA ARG A 40 4.68 -3.09 -10.77
C ARG A 40 4.55 -4.35 -9.92
N ALA A 41 3.35 -4.59 -9.41
CA ALA A 41 3.01 -5.80 -8.69
C ALA A 41 2.02 -6.64 -9.51
N PRO A 42 2.10 -7.99 -9.48
CA PRO A 42 1.18 -8.83 -10.22
C PRO A 42 -0.27 -8.64 -9.73
N PRO A 43 -1.28 -8.64 -10.64
CA PRO A 43 -2.67 -8.45 -10.25
C PRO A 43 -3.17 -9.48 -9.23
N GLY A 44 -3.99 -9.04 -8.28
CA GLY A 44 -4.60 -9.92 -7.27
C GLY A 44 -3.65 -10.41 -6.18
N THR A 45 -2.43 -9.89 -6.11
CA THR A 45 -1.45 -10.21 -5.06
C THR A 45 -1.53 -9.26 -3.87
N ALA A 46 -1.00 -9.69 -2.73
CA ALA A 46 -0.82 -8.82 -1.57
C ALA A 46 0.11 -7.63 -1.87
N GLU A 47 1.13 -7.84 -2.73
CA GLU A 47 2.02 -6.76 -3.18
C GLU A 47 1.26 -5.68 -3.95
N MET A 48 0.32 -6.05 -4.82
CA MET A 48 -0.53 -5.09 -5.53
C MET A 48 -1.39 -4.29 -4.55
N VAL A 49 -2.00 -4.97 -3.58
CA VAL A 49 -2.81 -4.29 -2.55
C VAL A 49 -1.93 -3.32 -1.76
N MET A 50 -0.75 -3.74 -1.31
CA MET A 50 0.19 -2.89 -0.57
C MET A 50 0.63 -1.68 -1.39
N LEU A 51 0.99 -1.87 -2.66
CA LEU A 51 1.35 -0.79 -3.59
C LEU A 51 0.22 0.22 -3.76
N LEU A 52 -1.04 -0.23 -3.90
CA LEU A 52 -2.20 0.65 -4.01
C LEU A 52 -2.48 1.42 -2.72
N LEU A 53 -2.38 0.76 -1.56
CA LEU A 53 -2.63 1.41 -0.27
C LEU A 53 -1.57 2.47 0.04
N VAL A 54 -0.29 2.17 -0.20
CA VAL A 54 0.81 3.13 -0.01
C VAL A 54 0.71 4.29 -1.00
N PHE A 55 0.44 3.99 -2.28
CA PHE A 55 0.21 5.02 -3.29
C PHE A 55 -0.90 5.98 -2.88
N ARG A 56 -2.06 5.44 -2.46
CA ARG A 56 -3.23 6.24 -2.09
C ARG A 56 -2.98 7.10 -0.85
N GLU A 57 -2.27 6.57 0.14
CA GLU A 57 -1.93 7.33 1.34
C GLU A 57 -0.89 8.41 1.05
N ALA A 58 0.08 8.14 0.17
CA ALA A 58 1.05 9.15 -0.22
C ALA A 58 0.41 10.26 -1.09
N GLU A 59 -0.49 9.89 -1.99
CA GLU A 59 -1.27 10.82 -2.81
C GLU A 59 -2.19 11.72 -1.95
N SER A 60 -2.86 11.16 -0.93
CA SER A 60 -3.72 11.94 -0.02
C SER A 60 -2.96 12.98 0.80
N ARG A 61 -1.64 12.80 0.95
CA ARG A 61 -0.71 13.69 1.66
C ARG A 61 0.14 14.55 0.72
N GLU A 62 -0.09 14.45 -0.60
CA GLU A 62 0.70 15.15 -1.61
C GLU A 62 2.21 14.84 -1.57
N ILE A 63 2.58 13.66 -1.08
CA ILE A 63 3.98 13.22 -1.03
C ILE A 63 4.43 12.88 -2.46
N PRO A 64 5.49 13.50 -2.99
CA PRO A 64 5.99 13.16 -4.31
C PRO A 64 6.55 11.74 -4.33
N ARG A 65 6.23 10.99 -5.38
CA ARG A 65 6.92 9.73 -5.64
C ARG A 65 8.39 10.05 -5.86
N GLN A 66 9.25 9.47 -5.02
CA GLN A 66 10.67 9.51 -5.27
C GLN A 66 10.94 8.52 -6.41
N ASP A 67 10.93 9.01 -7.64
CA ASP A 67 11.40 8.24 -8.77
C ASP A 67 12.86 7.86 -8.46
N ARG A 68 13.14 6.56 -8.41
CA ARG A 68 14.52 6.06 -8.37
C ARG A 68 15.19 6.39 -9.71
N ASN A 69 15.42 7.66 -10.01
CA ASN A 69 16.52 8.07 -10.88
C ASN A 69 17.78 7.90 -10.04
N VAL A 70 18.20 6.64 -9.92
CA VAL A 70 19.59 6.33 -9.61
C VAL A 70 20.36 6.73 -10.86
N LEU A 71 20.81 7.98 -10.91
CA LEU A 71 21.98 8.33 -11.69
C LEU A 71 23.15 7.57 -11.06
N ASN A 72 23.33 6.32 -11.47
CA ASN A 72 24.53 5.50 -11.37
C ASN A 72 24.47 4.40 -12.43
#